data_AF-A0A932V4N2-F1
#
_entry.id   AF-A0A932V4N2-F1
#
_cell.length_a   1.000
_cell.length_b   1.000
_cell.length_c   1.000
_cell.angle_alpha   90.00
_cell.angle_beta   90.00
_cell.angle_gamma   90.00
#
_symmetry.space_group_name_H-M   'P 1'
#
loop_
_entity.id
_entity.type
_entity.pdbx_description
1 polymer ?
#
loop_
_entity_poly.entity_id
_entity_poly.type
_entity_poly.pdbx_seq_one_letter_code
_entity_poly.pdbx_strand_id
1 'polypeptide(L)'
;MTPQLTEREARMLKRARRGGLLGIALGFILVCAGFGYSLWSVQRFKQMGAATALPPAFDRPIARVETFLADKQEELRRIQPQTDLEKQLHHALVIQTNFSWGLLVCLIRFLIGNLLVVSGLIYLMIGESRRPLLTIIRKFQDAGPQP
;
A
#
# COMPACT_ATOMS: atom_id res chain seq x y z
N MET A 1 39.95 -1.85 -32.31
CA MET A 1 39.75 -0.60 -31.57
C MET A 1 38.55 -0.78 -30.66
N THR A 2 38.78 -1.15 -29.39
CA THR A 2 37.70 -1.19 -28.40
C THR A 2 37.40 0.25 -27.96
N PRO A 3 36.13 0.70 -27.99
CA PRO A 3 35.78 2.06 -27.61
C PRO A 3 36.03 2.23 -26.10
N GLN A 4 36.94 3.13 -25.73
CA GLN A 4 37.12 3.54 -24.34
C GLN A 4 35.86 4.26 -23.88
N LEU A 5 35.26 3.77 -22.78
CA LEU A 5 34.17 4.47 -22.10
C LEU A 5 34.66 5.84 -21.65
N THR A 6 34.04 6.89 -22.18
CA THR A 6 34.37 8.27 -21.83
C THR A 6 34.03 8.48 -20.35
N GLU A 7 34.77 9.31 -19.60
CA GLU A 7 34.46 9.61 -18.18
C GLU A 7 33.01 10.06 -17.94
N ARG A 8 32.40 10.67 -18.97
CA ARG A 8 31.00 11.08 -18.98
C ARG A 8 30.05 9.87 -18.91
N GLU A 9 30.37 8.81 -19.63
CA GLU A 9 29.60 7.56 -19.68
C GLU A 9 29.76 6.79 -18.36
N ALA A 10 30.96 6.71 -17.81
CA ALA A 10 31.22 6.12 -16.49
C ALA A 10 30.43 6.81 -15.37
N ARG A 11 30.33 8.15 -15.40
CA ARG A 11 29.50 8.93 -14.46
C ARG A 11 28.00 8.69 -14.66
N MET A 12 27.51 8.62 -15.89
CA MET A 12 26.12 8.27 -16.20
C MET A 12 25.76 6.88 -15.70
N LEU A 13 26.66 5.92 -15.85
CA LEU A 13 26.54 4.55 -15.36
C LEU A 13 26.46 4.42 -13.85
N LYS A 14 27.32 5.12 -13.13
CA LYS A 14 27.30 5.14 -11.66
C LYS A 14 25.97 5.71 -11.14
N ARG A 15 25.42 6.73 -11.82
CA ARG A 15 24.09 7.28 -11.52
C ARG A 15 22.97 6.29 -11.83
N ALA A 16 23.02 5.63 -13.00
CA ALA A 16 22.02 4.64 -13.40
C ALA A 16 21.99 3.44 -12.44
N ARG A 17 23.16 2.95 -12.01
CA ARG A 17 23.29 1.86 -11.03
C ARG A 17 22.78 2.25 -9.65
N ARG A 18 23.11 3.46 -9.16
CA ARG A 18 22.61 3.98 -7.88
C ARG A 18 21.09 4.19 -7.92
N GLY A 19 20.55 4.72 -9.02
CA GLY A 19 19.11 4.85 -9.24
C GLY A 19 18.38 3.51 -9.31
N GLY A 20 18.99 2.49 -9.91
CA GLY A 20 18.43 1.13 -9.94
C GLY A 20 18.37 0.48 -8.55
N LEU A 21 19.44 0.57 -7.77
CA LEU A 21 19.47 0.07 -6.38
C LEU A 21 18.46 0.79 -5.48
N LEU A 22 18.36 2.11 -5.59
CA LEU A 22 17.35 2.89 -4.87
C LEU A 22 15.94 2.52 -5.30
N GLY A 23 15.69 2.29 -6.59
CA GLY A 23 14.41 1.83 -7.11
C GLY A 23 14.01 0.45 -6.58
N ILE A 24 14.94 -0.49 -6.52
CA ILE A 24 14.70 -1.83 -5.95
C ILE A 24 14.40 -1.74 -4.45
N ALA A 25 15.20 -0.97 -3.70
CA ALA A 25 14.99 -0.77 -2.27
C ALA A 25 13.63 -0.13 -1.99
N LEU A 26 13.27 0.92 -2.74
CA LEU A 26 11.97 1.56 -2.65
C LEU A 26 10.83 0.60 -3.00
N GLY A 27 11.00 -0.20 -4.06
CA GLY A 27 10.03 -1.20 -4.47
C GLY A 27 9.77 -2.24 -3.38
N PHE A 28 10.83 -2.75 -2.74
CA PHE A 28 10.71 -3.68 -1.63
C PHE A 28 9.99 -3.05 -0.42
N ILE A 29 10.36 -1.82 -0.05
CA ILE A 29 9.69 -1.08 1.03
C ILE A 29 8.19 -0.92 0.74
N LEU A 30 7.82 -0.56 -0.48
CA LEU A 30 6.43 -0.41 -0.90
C LEU A 30 5.64 -1.73 -0.82
N VAL A 31 6.24 -2.85 -1.26
CA VAL A 31 5.62 -4.17 -1.14
C VAL A 31 5.40 -4.54 0.33
N CYS A 32 6.42 -4.40 1.18
CA CYS A 32 6.31 -4.70 2.61
C CYS A 32 5.27 -3.80 3.30
N ALA A 33 5.28 -2.50 3.00
CA ALA A 33 4.32 -1.55 3.56
C ALA A 33 2.89 -1.87 3.10
N GLY A 34 2.68 -2.15 1.81
CA GLY A 34 1.38 -2.51 1.26
C GLY A 34 0.83 -3.80 1.85
N PHE A 35 1.67 -4.84 1.97
CA PHE A 35 1.27 -6.12 2.56
C PHE A 35 0.96 -5.98 4.06
N GLY A 36 1.83 -5.28 4.80
CA GLY A 36 1.62 -4.98 6.22
C GLY A 36 0.34 -4.19 6.45
N TYR A 37 0.06 -3.20 5.60
CA TYR A 37 -1.16 -2.40 5.68
C TYR A 37 -2.43 -3.19 5.36
N SER A 38 -2.39 -4.07 4.35
CA SER A 38 -3.49 -4.98 4.03
C SER A 38 -3.76 -6.00 5.15
N LEU A 39 -2.71 -6.52 5.79
CA LEU A 39 -2.89 -7.43 6.93
C LEU A 39 -3.47 -6.70 8.14
N TRP A 40 -2.96 -5.49 8.40
CA TRP A 40 -3.45 -4.60 9.46
C TRP A 40 -4.93 -4.23 9.26
N SER A 41 -5.38 -4.01 8.02
CA SER A 41 -6.78 -3.68 7.75
C SER A 41 -7.74 -4.81 8.11
N VAL A 42 -7.39 -6.06 7.77
CA VAL A 42 -8.17 -7.25 8.12
C VAL A 42 -8.20 -7.45 9.64
N GLN A 43 -7.07 -7.23 10.32
CA GLN A 43 -7.01 -7.29 11.78
C GLN A 43 -7.91 -6.23 12.42
N ARG A 44 -7.92 -5.00 11.87
CA ARG A 44 -8.80 -3.91 12.35
C ARG A 44 -10.27 -4.18 12.11
N PHE A 45 -10.64 -4.78 10.98
CA PHE A 45 -12.03 -5.16 10.71
C PHE A 45 -12.57 -6.13 11.76
N LYS A 46 -11.77 -7.13 12.17
CA LYS A 46 -12.14 -8.06 13.26
C LYS A 46 -12.31 -7.35 14.62
N GLN A 47 -11.63 -6.23 14.82
CA GLN A 47 -11.63 -5.47 16.08
C GLN A 47 -12.69 -4.36 16.15
N MET A 48 -13.52 -4.15 15.13
CA MET A 48 -14.56 -3.10 15.14
C MET A 48 -15.63 -3.25 16.24
N GLY A 49 -15.68 -4.39 16.94
CA GLY A 49 -16.50 -4.58 18.14
C GLY A 49 -15.84 -4.17 19.47
N ALA A 50 -14.54 -3.88 19.48
CA ALA A 50 -13.81 -3.46 20.68
C ALA A 50 -13.57 -1.94 20.64
N ALA A 51 -13.70 -1.26 21.78
CA ALA A 51 -13.41 0.17 21.90
C ALA A 51 -11.97 0.44 21.44
N THR A 52 -11.80 1.02 20.25
CA THR A 52 -10.48 1.05 19.62
C THR A 52 -9.70 2.34 19.84
N ALA A 53 -8.39 2.17 20.03
CA ALA A 53 -7.38 3.19 20.11
C ALA A 53 -7.38 4.15 18.90
N LEU A 54 -6.89 5.37 19.14
CA LEU A 54 -6.73 6.42 18.13
C LEU A 54 -6.04 5.87 16.87
N PRO A 55 -6.58 6.15 15.67
CA PRO A 55 -5.97 5.69 14.43
C PRO A 55 -4.57 6.32 14.27
N PRO A 56 -3.59 5.53 13.80
CA PRO A 56 -2.25 6.03 13.56
C PRO A 56 -2.24 7.12 12.48
N ALA A 57 -1.26 8.01 12.52
CA ALA A 57 -1.23 9.22 11.68
C ALA A 57 -1.31 8.95 10.17
N PHE A 58 -0.79 7.80 9.71
CA PHE A 58 -0.84 7.40 8.30
C PHE A 58 -2.25 7.01 7.81
N ASP A 59 -3.16 6.65 8.73
CA ASP A 59 -4.53 6.19 8.42
C ASP A 59 -5.57 7.31 8.55
N ARG A 60 -5.14 8.53 8.93
CA ARG A 60 -5.99 9.72 9.08
C ARG A 60 -7.01 9.98 7.96
N PRO A 61 -6.67 9.86 6.65
CA PRO A 61 -7.66 10.10 5.61
C PRO A 61 -8.82 9.10 5.66
N ILE A 62 -8.54 7.84 6.01
CA ILE A 62 -9.56 6.79 6.13
C ILE A 62 -10.30 6.90 7.45
N ALA A 63 -9.62 7.34 8.52
CA ALA A 63 -10.26 7.66 9.78
C ALA A 63 -11.36 8.72 9.62
N ARG A 64 -11.23 9.67 8.67
CA ARG A 64 -12.32 10.62 8.36
C ARG A 64 -13.55 9.95 7.75
N VAL A 65 -13.35 8.91 6.95
CA VAL A 65 -14.45 8.09 6.41
C VAL A 65 -15.12 7.34 7.56
N GLU A 66 -14.33 6.75 8.47
CA GLU A 66 -14.87 6.11 9.68
C GLU A 66 -15.67 7.08 10.54
N THR A 67 -15.20 8.31 10.77
CA THR A 67 -15.96 9.30 11.54
C THR A 67 -17.26 9.70 10.84
N PHE A 68 -17.23 9.90 9.52
CA PHE A 68 -18.45 10.21 8.75
C PHE A 68 -19.48 9.07 8.84
N LEU A 69 -19.03 7.82 8.76
CA LEU A 69 -19.91 6.66 8.91
C LEU A 69 -20.42 6.53 10.36
N ALA A 70 -19.59 6.83 11.35
CA ALA A 70 -19.99 6.84 12.76
C ALA A 70 -21.08 7.88 13.04
N ASP A 71 -21.00 9.08 12.43
CA ASP A 71 -22.04 10.10 12.55
C ASP A 71 -23.39 9.61 11.98
N LYS A 72 -23.35 8.91 10.84
CA LYS A 72 -24.53 8.28 10.25
C LYS A 72 -25.06 7.13 11.11
N GLN A 73 -24.19 6.43 11.82
CA GLN A 73 -24.58 5.39 12.79
C GLN A 73 -25.40 5.97 13.92
N GLU A 74 -24.93 7.10 14.43
CA GLU A 74 -25.54 7.76 15.56
C GLU A 74 -26.93 8.28 15.19
N GLU A 75 -27.10 8.78 13.97
CA GLU A 75 -28.41 9.12 13.40
C GLU A 75 -29.37 7.91 13.40
N LEU A 76 -28.89 6.74 12.98
CA LEU A 76 -29.66 5.50 13.02
C LEU A 76 -30.02 5.07 14.44
N ARG A 77 -29.09 5.22 15.40
CA ARG A 77 -29.29 4.84 16.81
C ARG A 77 -30.31 5.73 17.52
N ARG A 78 -30.51 6.96 17.06
CA ARG A 78 -31.50 7.89 17.62
C ARG A 78 -32.95 7.55 17.27
N ILE A 79 -33.17 6.65 16.30
CA ILE A 79 -34.51 6.16 15.97
C ILE A 79 -35.05 5.39 17.19
N GLN A 80 -36.19 5.82 17.72
CA GLN A 80 -36.86 5.17 18.85
C GLN A 80 -37.97 4.24 18.35
N PRO A 81 -37.71 2.91 18.24
CA PRO A 81 -38.74 1.94 17.87
C PRO A 81 -39.82 1.86 18.95
N GLN A 82 -41.09 1.92 18.54
CA GLN A 82 -42.25 1.93 19.43
C GLN A 82 -42.82 0.52 19.66
N THR A 83 -42.70 -0.36 18.66
CA THR A 83 -43.20 -1.74 18.73
C THR A 83 -42.07 -2.76 18.89
N ASP A 84 -42.38 -3.97 19.37
CA ASP A 84 -41.36 -5.02 19.51
C ASP A 84 -40.83 -5.53 18.17
N LEU A 85 -41.66 -5.51 17.11
CA LEU A 85 -41.22 -5.79 15.74
C LEU A 85 -40.23 -4.72 15.25
N GLU A 86 -40.51 -3.44 15.51
CA GLU A 86 -39.61 -2.34 15.16
C GLU A 86 -38.27 -2.44 15.91
N LYS A 87 -38.26 -2.87 17.18
CA LYS A 87 -37.02 -3.10 17.93
C LYS A 87 -36.16 -4.18 17.28
N GLN A 88 -36.78 -5.29 16.87
CA GLN A 88 -36.06 -6.39 16.20
C GLN A 88 -35.50 -5.96 14.84
N LEU A 89 -36.31 -5.26 14.03
CA LEU A 89 -35.88 -4.72 12.74
C LEU A 89 -34.77 -3.68 12.90
N HIS A 90 -34.89 -2.78 13.87
CA HIS A 90 -33.88 -1.76 14.16
C HIS A 90 -32.56 -2.40 14.61
N HIS A 91 -32.61 -3.40 15.49
CA HIS A 91 -31.44 -4.14 15.91
C HIS A 91 -30.74 -4.86 14.75
N ALA A 92 -31.52 -5.54 13.88
CA ALA A 92 -30.99 -6.18 12.68
C ALA A 92 -30.35 -5.16 11.72
N LEU A 93 -31.01 -4.01 11.52
CA LEU A 93 -30.52 -2.93 10.68
C LEU A 93 -29.21 -2.34 11.22
N VAL A 94 -29.10 -2.14 12.55
CA VAL A 94 -27.86 -1.65 13.18
C VAL A 94 -26.73 -2.64 12.98
N ILE A 95 -26.95 -3.94 13.20
CA ILE A 95 -25.92 -4.98 12.98
C ILE A 95 -25.46 -5.00 11.53
N GLN A 96 -26.41 -5.02 10.59
CA GLN A 96 -26.11 -5.08 9.15
C GLN A 96 -25.35 -3.82 8.69
N THR A 97 -25.77 -2.66 9.16
CA THR A 97 -25.12 -1.37 8.85
C THR A 97 -23.69 -1.35 9.38
N ASN A 98 -23.47 -1.78 10.63
CA ASN A 98 -22.14 -1.84 11.24
C ASN A 98 -21.20 -2.75 10.45
N PHE A 99 -21.67 -3.93 10.07
CA PHE A 99 -20.89 -4.87 9.27
C PHE A 99 -20.55 -4.28 7.89
N SER A 100 -21.54 -3.68 7.22
CA SER A 100 -21.38 -3.13 5.87
C SER A 100 -20.40 -1.96 5.84
N TRP A 101 -20.48 -1.05 6.81
CA TRP A 101 -19.53 0.06 6.95
C TRP A 101 -18.14 -0.41 7.32
N GLY A 102 -18.05 -1.38 8.24
CA GLY A 102 -16.77 -1.98 8.56
C GLY A 102 -16.11 -2.62 7.35
N LEU A 103 -16.90 -3.32 6.54
CA LEU A 103 -16.44 -3.97 5.33
C LEU A 103 -15.98 -2.94 4.29
N LEU A 104 -16.76 -1.87 4.09
CA LEU A 104 -16.38 -0.77 3.19
C LEU A 104 -15.01 -0.18 3.56
N VAL A 105 -14.81 0.15 4.83
CA VAL A 105 -13.54 0.73 5.28
C VAL A 105 -12.39 -0.29 5.14
N CYS A 106 -12.65 -1.56 5.47
CA CYS A 106 -11.68 -2.64 5.26
C CYS A 106 -11.27 -2.74 3.78
N LEU A 107 -12.22 -2.68 2.86
CA LEU A 107 -11.98 -2.73 1.41
C LEU A 107 -11.18 -1.51 0.94
N ILE A 108 -11.48 -0.31 1.41
CA ILE A 108 -10.71 0.90 1.08
C ILE A 108 -9.25 0.76 1.51
N ARG A 109 -9.01 0.33 2.76
CA ARG A 109 -7.65 0.08 3.28
C ARG A 109 -6.92 -0.99 2.47
N PHE A 110 -7.61 -2.10 2.17
CA PHE A 110 -7.06 -3.20 1.39
C PHE A 110 -6.71 -2.75 -0.05
N LEU A 111 -7.55 -1.93 -0.67
CA LEU A 111 -7.28 -1.36 -2.00
C LEU A 111 -6.01 -0.50 -1.99
N ILE A 112 -5.85 0.37 -1.00
CA ILE A 112 -4.65 1.20 -0.85
C ILE A 112 -3.41 0.32 -0.62
N GLY A 113 -3.51 -0.69 0.24
CA GLY A 113 -2.43 -1.66 0.44
C GLY A 113 -2.04 -2.38 -0.85
N ASN A 114 -3.02 -2.80 -1.65
CA ASN A 114 -2.79 -3.42 -2.94
C ASN A 114 -2.14 -2.47 -3.96
N LEU A 115 -2.56 -1.20 -4.02
CA LEU A 115 -1.92 -0.18 -4.85
C LEU A 115 -0.44 0.01 -4.49
N LEU A 116 -0.10 -0.03 -3.20
CA LEU A 116 1.30 0.02 -2.75
C LEU A 116 2.08 -1.22 -3.18
N VAL A 117 1.50 -2.42 -3.04
CA VAL A 117 2.12 -3.68 -3.49
C VAL A 117 2.38 -3.64 -5.00
N VAL A 118 1.37 -3.32 -5.80
CA VAL A 118 1.50 -3.23 -7.27
C VAL A 118 2.55 -2.20 -7.67
N SER A 119 2.53 -1.02 -7.05
CA SER A 119 3.55 0.01 -7.30
C SER A 119 4.95 -0.48 -6.96
N GLY A 120 5.11 -1.16 -5.82
CA GLY A 120 6.37 -1.75 -5.40
C GLY A 120 6.86 -2.83 -6.36
N LEU A 121 5.97 -3.70 -6.84
CA LEU A 121 6.29 -4.71 -7.86
C LEU A 121 6.72 -4.07 -9.19
N ILE A 122 6.10 -2.97 -9.61
CA ILE A 122 6.52 -2.21 -10.79
C ILE A 122 7.96 -1.69 -10.61
N TYR A 123 8.28 -1.11 -9.45
CA TYR A 123 9.64 -0.64 -9.17
C TYR A 123 10.67 -1.78 -9.17
N LEU A 124 10.30 -2.95 -8.60
CA LEU A 124 11.15 -4.14 -8.64
C LEU A 124 11.36 -4.65 -10.08
N MET A 125 10.29 -4.69 -10.89
CA MET A 125 10.37 -5.09 -12.29
C MET A 125 11.21 -4.13 -13.14
N ILE A 126 11.09 -2.82 -12.90
CA ILE A 126 11.96 -1.80 -13.53
C ILE A 126 13.41 -1.99 -13.09
N GLY A 127 13.65 -2.32 -11.83
CA GLY A 127 14.98 -2.65 -11.32
C GLY A 127 15.59 -3.88 -12.00
N GLU A 128 14.79 -4.94 -12.13
CA GLU A 128 15.22 -6.22 -12.71
C GLU A 128 15.46 -6.10 -14.23
N SER A 129 14.57 -5.42 -14.96
CA SER A 129 14.73 -5.18 -16.41
C SER A 129 15.97 -4.33 -16.76
N ARG A 130 16.53 -3.59 -15.79
CA ARG A 130 17.79 -2.85 -15.96
C ARG A 130 19.04 -3.70 -15.73
N ARG A 131 18.93 -4.92 -15.16
CA ARG A 131 20.07 -5.84 -14.97
C ARG A 131 20.80 -6.22 -16.26
N PRO A 132 20.14 -6.66 -17.34
CA PRO A 132 20.86 -7.05 -18.57
C PRO A 132 21.65 -5.89 -19.17
N LEU A 133 21.12 -4.67 -19.15
CA LEU A 133 21.83 -3.45 -19.55
C LEU A 133 23.09 -3.23 -18.70
N LEU A 134 23.00 -3.36 -17.39
CA LEU A 134 24.15 -3.23 -16.49
C LEU A 134 25.19 -4.35 -16.70
N THR A 135 24.76 -5.56 -17.06
CA THR A 135 25.65 -6.69 -17.37
C THR A 135 26.38 -6.50 -18.69
N ILE A 136 25.70 -6.06 -19.74
CA ILE A 136 26.33 -5.71 -21.03
C ILE A 136 27.41 -4.65 -20.80
N ILE A 137 27.08 -3.63 -20.01
CA ILE A 137 28.02 -2.56 -19.71
C ILE A 137 29.22 -3.05 -18.89
N ARG A 138 29.03 -3.94 -17.91
CA ARG A 138 30.15 -4.58 -17.19
C ARG A 138 31.08 -5.34 -18.13
N LYS A 139 30.53 -6.10 -19.09
CA LYS A 139 31.35 -6.82 -20.09
C LYS A 139 32.22 -5.88 -20.92
N PHE A 140 31.72 -4.68 -21.25
CA PHE A 140 32.53 -3.65 -21.92
C PHE A 140 33.60 -3.02 -21.01
N GLN A 141 33.41 -3.01 -19.68
CA GLN A 141 34.41 -2.53 -18.72
C GLN A 141 35.51 -3.57 -18.44
N ASP A 142 35.15 -4.84 -18.33
CA ASP A 142 36.09 -5.93 -18.02
C ASP A 142 36.96 -6.32 -19.23
N ALA A 143 36.55 -5.94 -20.44
CA ALA A 143 37.35 -6.10 -21.67
C ALA A 143 38.45 -5.03 -21.85
N GLY A 144 38.85 -4.33 -20.77
CA GLY A 144 40.01 -3.43 -20.73
C GLY A 144 41.33 -4.18 -21.05
N PRO A 145 42.37 -3.45 -21.49
CA PRO A 145 43.37 -3.94 -22.44
C PRO A 145 44.08 -5.22 -21.96
N GLN A 146 44.04 -6.26 -22.79
CA GLN A 146 45.09 -7.28 -22.75
C GLN A 146 46.40 -6.61 -23.20
N PRO A 147 47.51 -6.81 -22.47
CA PRO A 147 48.81 -6.25 -22.84
C PRO A 147 49.26 -6.72 -24.23
#